data_AF-A0A3D5DZE8-F1
#
_entry.id   AF-A0A3D5DZE8-F1
#
_cell.length_a   1.000
_cell.length_b   1.000
_cell.length_c   1.000
_cell.angle_alpha   90.00
_cell.angle_beta   90.00
_cell.angle_gamma   90.00
#
_symmetry.space_group_name_H-M   'P 1'
#
loop_
_entity.id
_entity.type
_entity.pdbx_description
1 polymer ?
#
loop_
_entity_poly.entity_id
_entity_poly.type
_entity_poly.pdbx_seq_one_letter_code
_entity_poly.pdbx_strand_id
1 'polypeptide(L)'
;MTQTAIPCAVMRGGTSKGLMFLADDLPGDPATRDAVLLAAMGSPDERQIDGVGGAHPLTSKVAVVSLSPRDNADVEYLFLQVWPDRAEVSDSQNCGNMLAAVGPFAIEQGLVAASDPVTPVRIWMRNTQTLATELVQTPGGCVHYDGPARIDGVPGTHAPIPIEFA
;
A
#
# COMPACT_ATOMS: atom_id res chain seq x y z
N MET A 1 29.76 -2.96 -6.51
CA MET A 1 28.63 -2.06 -6.18
C MET A 1 27.93 -2.63 -4.96
N THR A 2 27.64 -1.81 -3.96
CA THR A 2 26.91 -2.23 -2.76
C THR A 2 25.43 -1.89 -2.95
N GLN A 3 24.54 -2.78 -2.54
CA GLN A 3 23.10 -2.51 -2.51
C GLN A 3 22.74 -1.74 -1.23
N THR A 4 21.67 -0.93 -1.30
CA THR A 4 21.07 -0.24 -0.15
C THR A 4 19.81 -0.99 0.24
N ALA A 5 19.75 -1.49 1.48
CA ALA A 5 18.54 -2.10 2.01
C ALA A 5 17.52 -1.00 2.36
N ILE A 6 16.27 -1.18 1.91
CA ILE A 6 15.15 -0.31 2.24
C ILE A 6 14.03 -1.19 2.80
N PRO A 7 13.54 -0.95 4.03
CA PRO A 7 12.41 -1.69 4.58
C PRO A 7 11.17 -1.54 3.70
N CYS A 8 10.49 -2.65 3.46
CA CYS A 8 9.20 -2.67 2.74
C CYS A 8 8.42 -3.94 3.05
N ALA A 9 7.12 -3.91 2.76
CA ALA A 9 6.29 -5.11 2.73
C ALA A 9 5.77 -5.37 1.30
N VAL A 10 5.56 -6.64 0.96
CA VAL A 10 4.80 -7.02 -0.24
C VAL A 10 3.41 -7.43 0.22
N MET A 11 2.38 -6.68 -0.17
CA MET A 11 1.01 -6.94 0.28
C MET A 11 0.06 -7.09 -0.89
N ARG A 12 -0.96 -7.94 -0.71
CA ARG A 12 -2.16 -7.96 -1.54
C ARG A 12 -3.18 -7.00 -0.94
N GLY A 13 -3.60 -5.99 -1.71
CA GLY A 13 -4.78 -5.19 -1.42
C GLY A 13 -5.85 -5.46 -2.48
N GLY A 14 -7.05 -5.87 -2.07
CA GLY A 14 -8.10 -6.27 -3.01
C GLY A 14 -7.60 -7.31 -4.02
N THR A 15 -7.76 -7.04 -5.32
CA THR A 15 -7.23 -7.90 -6.41
C THR A 15 -5.89 -7.44 -6.98
N SER A 16 -5.16 -6.57 -6.25
CA SER A 16 -3.83 -6.06 -6.62
C SER A 16 -2.76 -6.52 -5.65
N LYS A 17 -1.49 -6.46 -6.07
CA LYS A 17 -0.32 -6.67 -5.22
C LYS A 17 0.69 -5.55 -5.45
N GLY A 18 1.36 -5.10 -4.41
CA GLY A 18 2.38 -4.06 -4.52
C GLY A 18 3.34 -4.02 -3.35
N LEU A 19 4.38 -3.20 -3.51
CA LEU A 19 5.26 -2.82 -2.41
C LEU A 19 4.60 -1.74 -1.56
N MET A 20 4.69 -1.90 -0.25
CA MET A 20 4.28 -0.92 0.76
C MET A 20 5.53 -0.38 1.44
N PHE A 21 5.65 0.94 1.53
CA PHE A 21 6.75 1.62 2.20
C PHE A 21 6.21 2.60 3.24
N LEU A 22 6.97 2.80 4.33
CA LEU A 22 6.86 4.03 5.10
C LEU A 22 7.50 5.18 4.31
N ALA A 23 6.94 6.38 4.37
CA ALA A 23 7.52 7.53 3.71
C ALA A 23 8.95 7.84 4.20
N ASP A 24 9.22 7.61 5.48
CA ASP A 24 10.52 7.88 6.11
C ASP A 24 11.63 6.92 5.66
N ASP A 25 11.27 5.76 5.09
CA ASP A 25 12.22 4.80 4.51
C ASP A 25 12.63 5.19 3.08
N LEU A 26 11.95 6.16 2.47
CA LEU A 26 12.18 6.61 1.10
C LEU A 26 12.80 8.00 1.03
N PRO A 27 13.49 8.34 -0.08
CA PRO A 27 13.91 9.71 -0.34
C PRO A 27 12.70 10.68 -0.36
N GLY A 28 12.84 11.85 0.27
CA GLY A 28 11.80 12.87 0.25
C GLY A 28 11.67 13.61 -1.09
N ASP A 29 12.74 13.65 -1.89
CA ASP A 29 12.71 14.22 -3.24
C ASP A 29 11.99 13.26 -4.22
N PRO A 30 10.91 13.69 -4.90
CA PRO A 30 10.14 12.81 -5.78
C PRO A 30 10.94 12.17 -6.90
N ALA A 31 11.87 12.90 -7.53
CA ALA A 31 12.66 12.36 -8.64
C ALA A 31 13.60 11.24 -8.15
N THR A 32 14.23 11.44 -6.99
CA THR A 32 15.08 10.43 -6.36
C THR A 32 14.27 9.24 -5.87
N ARG A 33 13.10 9.48 -5.26
CA ARG A 33 12.16 8.42 -4.87
C ARG A 33 11.77 7.58 -6.08
N ASP A 34 11.36 8.21 -7.17
CA ASP A 34 10.88 7.49 -8.35
C ASP A 34 11.99 6.65 -8.98
N ALA A 35 13.25 7.12 -8.98
CA ALA A 35 14.39 6.31 -9.38
C ALA A 35 14.60 5.07 -8.48
N VAL A 36 14.43 5.22 -7.16
CA VAL A 36 14.47 4.09 -6.21
C VAL A 36 13.32 3.11 -6.48
N LEU A 37 12.11 3.59 -6.73
CA LEU A 37 10.95 2.74 -6.99
C LEU A 37 11.05 2.00 -8.31
N LEU A 38 11.57 2.65 -9.36
CA LEU A 38 11.86 2.00 -10.64
C LEU A 38 12.86 0.84 -10.44
N ALA A 39 13.96 1.08 -9.71
CA ALA A 39 14.93 0.04 -9.39
C ALA A 39 14.32 -1.10 -8.55
N ALA A 40 13.57 -0.78 -7.48
CA ALA A 40 12.95 -1.78 -6.62
C ALA A 40 11.92 -2.66 -7.36
N MET A 41 11.22 -2.07 -8.33
CA MET A 41 10.23 -2.78 -9.15
C MET A 41 10.84 -3.48 -10.36
N GLY A 42 12.10 -3.22 -10.71
CA GLY A 42 12.76 -3.81 -11.88
C GLY A 42 12.33 -3.14 -13.19
N SER A 43 11.99 -1.85 -13.17
CA SER A 43 11.54 -1.09 -14.33
C SER A 43 12.61 -0.10 -14.81
N PRO A 44 12.72 0.16 -16.14
CA PRO A 44 11.95 -0.45 -17.21
C PRO A 44 12.49 -1.85 -17.63
N ASP A 45 11.60 -2.84 -17.61
CA ASP A 45 11.74 -4.17 -18.20
C ASP A 45 10.34 -4.79 -18.22
N GLU A 46 9.85 -5.23 -19.39
CA GLU A 46 8.54 -5.88 -19.51
C GLU A 46 8.42 -7.11 -18.60
N ARG A 47 9.55 -7.72 -18.21
CA ARG A 47 9.61 -8.90 -17.34
C ARG A 47 9.81 -8.55 -15.87
N GLN A 48 10.27 -7.33 -15.56
CA GLN A 48 10.64 -6.89 -14.20
C GLN A 48 11.54 -7.87 -13.45
N ILE A 49 12.44 -8.57 -14.17
CA ILE A 49 13.15 -9.74 -13.62
C ILE A 49 14.18 -9.35 -12.54
N ASP A 50 14.68 -8.11 -12.58
CA ASP A 50 15.64 -7.56 -11.64
C ASP A 50 14.98 -6.67 -10.57
N GLY A 51 13.74 -7.02 -10.20
CA GLY A 51 13.00 -6.35 -9.13
C GLY A 51 11.81 -7.18 -8.64
N VAL A 52 10.99 -6.58 -7.78
CA VAL A 52 9.84 -7.27 -7.15
C VAL A 52 8.56 -7.21 -8.00
N GLY A 53 8.57 -6.40 -9.07
CA GLY A 53 7.44 -6.25 -9.96
C GLY A 53 7.02 -7.56 -10.62
N GLY A 54 5.72 -7.74 -10.81
CA GLY A 54 5.16 -8.96 -11.39
C GLY A 54 4.89 -8.92 -12.90
N ALA A 55 5.52 -8.01 -13.65
CA ALA A 55 5.36 -7.87 -15.11
C ALA A 55 3.91 -7.61 -15.56
N HIS A 56 3.06 -7.06 -14.69
CA HIS A 56 1.66 -6.80 -14.97
C HIS A 56 1.16 -5.58 -14.17
N PRO A 57 0.27 -4.72 -14.72
CA PRO A 57 -0.19 -3.52 -14.02
C PRO A 57 -0.83 -3.79 -12.65
N LEU A 58 -1.44 -4.96 -12.44
CA LEU A 58 -2.01 -5.38 -11.15
C LEU A 58 -0.96 -5.73 -10.08
N THR A 59 0.28 -6.00 -10.49
CA THR A 59 1.39 -6.45 -9.64
C THR A 59 2.64 -5.56 -9.79
N SER A 60 2.49 -4.39 -10.41
CA SER A 60 3.52 -3.36 -10.53
C SER A 60 3.00 -2.07 -9.89
N LYS A 61 2.89 -2.07 -8.56
CA LYS A 61 2.25 -1.03 -7.78
C LYS A 61 3.05 -0.72 -6.53
N VAL A 62 3.04 0.54 -6.13
CA VAL A 62 3.66 0.99 -4.89
C VAL A 62 2.65 1.82 -4.10
N ALA A 63 2.63 1.61 -2.79
CA ALA A 63 1.92 2.43 -1.82
C ALA A 63 2.94 2.99 -0.83
N VAL A 64 2.88 4.30 -0.60
CA VAL A 64 3.68 4.98 0.42
C VAL A 64 2.72 5.46 1.51
N VAL A 65 3.01 5.09 2.75
CA VAL A 65 2.18 5.38 3.92
C VAL A 65 2.98 6.21 4.91
N SER A 66 2.35 7.20 5.54
CA SER A 66 2.96 7.99 6.61
C SER A 66 1.93 8.33 7.68
N LEU A 67 2.40 8.72 8.87
CA LEU A 67 1.52 9.37 9.84
C LEU A 67 0.92 10.65 9.22
N SER A 68 -0.35 10.90 9.48
CA SER A 68 -1.02 12.11 9.00
C SER A 68 -0.83 13.28 9.96
N PRO A 69 -0.53 14.49 9.45
CA PRO A 69 -0.54 15.71 10.25
C PRO A 69 -1.96 16.32 10.38
N ARG A 70 -2.99 15.70 9.77
CA ARG A 70 -4.38 16.19 9.80
C ARG A 70 -5.15 15.60 10.97
N ASP A 71 -5.96 16.40 11.64
CA ASP A 71 -6.80 15.93 12.76
C ASP A 71 -7.86 14.90 12.36
N ASN A 72 -8.27 14.90 11.08
CA ASN A 72 -9.32 14.02 10.55
C ASN A 72 -8.79 12.74 9.87
N ALA A 73 -7.47 12.50 9.87
CA ALA A 73 -6.88 11.29 9.30
C ALA A 73 -5.75 10.77 10.20
N ASP A 74 -5.66 9.46 10.36
CA ASP A 74 -4.60 8.81 11.14
C ASP A 74 -3.33 8.64 10.29
N VAL A 75 -3.49 8.27 9.02
CA VAL A 75 -2.39 8.10 8.06
C VAL A 75 -2.67 8.79 6.72
N GLU A 76 -1.60 9.12 6.00
CA GLU A 76 -1.66 9.49 4.59
C GLU A 76 -1.25 8.31 3.72
N TYR A 77 -1.90 8.20 2.56
CA TYR A 77 -1.61 7.21 1.53
C TYR A 77 -1.32 7.89 0.20
N LEU A 78 -0.18 7.57 -0.40
CA LEU A 78 0.17 7.91 -1.77
C LEU A 78 0.27 6.63 -2.60
N PHE A 79 -0.60 6.51 -3.61
CA PHE A 79 -0.49 5.49 -4.63
C PHE A 79 0.47 5.92 -5.73
N LEU A 80 1.30 4.99 -6.19
CA LEU A 80 2.22 5.17 -7.30
C LEU A 80 2.13 3.96 -8.25
N GLN A 81 1.72 4.21 -9.49
CA GLN A 81 1.75 3.23 -10.57
C GLN A 81 3.15 3.21 -11.18
N VAL A 82 3.81 2.06 -11.13
CA VAL A 82 5.11 1.86 -11.81
C VAL A 82 4.87 1.09 -13.10
N TRP A 83 5.35 1.60 -14.22
CA TRP A 83 5.16 0.97 -15.53
C TRP A 83 6.28 -0.04 -15.81
N PRO A 84 5.96 -1.28 -16.23
CA PRO A 84 6.99 -2.25 -16.61
C PRO A 84 7.81 -1.82 -17.83
N ASP A 85 7.15 -1.29 -18.86
CA ASP A 85 7.70 -1.06 -20.19
C ASP A 85 8.40 0.30 -20.36
N ARG A 86 8.31 1.19 -19.37
CA ARG A 86 8.90 2.53 -19.43
C ARG A 86 9.31 3.04 -18.05
N ALA A 87 10.32 3.92 -18.02
CA ALA A 87 10.84 4.51 -16.80
C ALA A 87 9.91 5.61 -16.25
N GLU A 88 8.71 5.21 -15.85
CA GLU A 88 7.66 6.11 -15.38
C GLU A 88 7.05 5.60 -14.07
N VAL A 89 6.95 6.53 -13.12
CA VAL A 89 6.17 6.40 -11.89
C VAL A 89 5.06 7.46 -11.96
N SER A 90 3.81 7.07 -11.77
CA SER A 90 2.66 7.98 -11.89
C SER A 90 1.85 8.03 -10.60
N ASP A 91 1.63 9.24 -10.09
CA ASP A 91 0.75 9.57 -8.96
C ASP A 91 -0.61 10.14 -9.42
N SER A 92 -0.91 10.10 -10.72
CA SER A 92 -2.08 10.74 -11.33
C SER A 92 -3.43 10.17 -10.91
N GLN A 93 -3.44 8.97 -10.34
CA GLN A 93 -4.65 8.24 -9.97
C GLN A 93 -4.50 7.62 -8.59
N ASN A 94 -5.62 7.23 -8.00
CA ASN A 94 -5.64 6.40 -6.80
C ASN A 94 -5.90 4.92 -7.19
N CYS A 95 -5.65 4.00 -6.27
CA CYS A 95 -5.97 2.59 -6.42
C CYS A 95 -6.75 2.08 -5.21
N GLY A 96 -8.07 1.90 -5.36
CA GLY A 96 -8.93 1.38 -4.29
C GLY A 96 -8.58 -0.04 -3.84
N ASN A 97 -7.95 -0.85 -4.70
CA ASN A 97 -7.42 -2.15 -4.31
C ASN A 97 -6.25 -2.01 -3.33
N MET A 98 -5.23 -1.21 -3.68
CA MET A 98 -4.07 -1.03 -2.79
C MET A 98 -4.42 -0.26 -1.53
N LEU A 99 -5.45 0.60 -1.57
CA LEU A 99 -6.02 1.23 -0.38
C LEU A 99 -6.32 0.19 0.70
N ALA A 100 -6.99 -0.92 0.34
CA ALA A 100 -7.37 -2.01 1.27
C ALA A 100 -6.21 -2.66 2.06
N ALA A 101 -4.96 -2.43 1.67
CA ALA A 101 -3.79 -2.91 2.41
C ALA A 101 -3.21 -1.85 3.39
N VAL A 102 -3.64 -0.59 3.29
CA VAL A 102 -3.07 0.54 4.04
C VAL A 102 -3.40 0.46 5.53
N GLY A 103 -4.64 0.16 5.91
CA GLY A 103 -5.03 0.01 7.31
C GLY A 103 -4.26 -1.10 8.03
N PRO A 104 -4.26 -2.35 7.52
CA PRO A 104 -3.44 -3.43 8.05
C PRO A 104 -1.95 -3.06 8.15
N PHE A 105 -1.39 -2.49 7.08
CA PHE A 105 0.02 -2.06 7.06
C PHE A 105 0.31 -1.00 8.14
N ALA A 106 -0.55 0.02 8.28
CA ALA A 106 -0.38 1.08 9.26
C ALA A 106 -0.37 0.53 10.70
N ILE A 107 -1.20 -0.48 10.99
CA ILE A 107 -1.23 -1.14 12.30
C ILE A 107 0.05 -1.98 12.50
N GLU A 108 0.44 -2.79 11.52
CA GLU A 108 1.65 -3.62 11.61
C GLU A 108 2.95 -2.81 11.74
N GLN A 109 3.01 -1.64 11.11
CA GLN A 109 4.14 -0.72 11.22
C GLN A 109 4.06 0.18 12.46
N GLY A 110 3.02 0.05 13.29
CA GLY A 110 2.87 0.82 14.53
C GLY A 110 2.52 2.30 14.33
N LEU A 111 2.06 2.70 13.14
CA LEU A 111 1.55 4.05 12.88
C LEU A 111 0.19 4.28 13.57
N VAL A 112 -0.60 3.21 13.69
CA VAL A 112 -1.92 3.22 14.34
C VAL A 112 -1.95 2.14 15.41
N ALA A 113 -2.31 2.52 16.64
CA ALA A 113 -2.49 1.58 17.72
C ALA A 113 -3.76 0.75 17.50
N ALA A 114 -3.65 -0.58 17.57
CA ALA A 114 -4.78 -1.48 17.40
C ALA A 114 -5.76 -1.39 18.59
N SER A 115 -7.06 -1.42 18.30
CA SER A 115 -8.15 -1.63 19.27
C SER A 115 -8.74 -3.04 19.16
N ASP A 116 -9.42 -3.51 20.21
CA ASP A 116 -10.15 -4.78 20.20
C ASP A 116 -11.66 -4.55 20.00
N PRO A 117 -12.37 -5.35 19.18
CA PRO A 117 -11.88 -6.35 18.23
C PRO A 117 -11.67 -5.80 16.80
N VAL A 118 -11.92 -4.51 16.59
CA VAL A 118 -11.82 -3.84 15.28
C VAL A 118 -11.11 -2.52 15.47
N THR A 119 -10.20 -2.18 14.55
CA THR A 119 -9.48 -0.91 14.51
C THR A 119 -9.96 -0.07 13.32
N PRO A 120 -10.64 1.05 13.56
CA PRO A 120 -10.92 2.02 12.50
C PRO A 120 -9.64 2.79 12.16
N VAL A 121 -9.29 2.84 10.87
CA VAL A 121 -8.13 3.59 10.36
C VAL A 121 -8.63 4.64 9.37
N ARG A 122 -8.48 5.92 9.72
CA ARG A 122 -8.83 7.04 8.83
C ARG A 122 -7.65 7.36 7.93
N ILE A 123 -7.87 7.32 6.63
CA ILE A 123 -6.83 7.40 5.60
C ILE A 123 -7.08 8.60 4.70
N TRP A 124 -6.15 9.55 4.69
CA TRP A 124 -6.13 10.61 3.71
C TRP A 124 -5.43 10.16 2.43
N MET A 125 -6.15 10.13 1.31
CA MET A 125 -5.64 9.68 0.03
C MET A 125 -5.06 10.88 -0.73
N ARG A 126 -3.73 10.96 -0.84
CA ARG A 126 -3.03 12.12 -1.40
C ARG A 126 -3.34 12.36 -2.88
N ASN A 127 -3.48 11.28 -3.67
CA ASN A 127 -3.73 11.38 -5.11
C ASN A 127 -5.07 12.08 -5.41
N THR A 128 -6.11 11.78 -4.62
CA THR A 128 -7.49 12.26 -4.86
C THR A 128 -7.92 13.36 -3.89
N GLN A 129 -7.16 13.60 -2.82
CA GLN A 129 -7.50 14.54 -1.75
C GLN A 129 -8.84 14.22 -1.09
N THR A 130 -9.08 12.94 -0.84
CA THR A 130 -10.30 12.41 -0.24
C THR A 130 -9.98 11.56 0.98
N LEU A 131 -10.97 11.34 1.84
CA LEU A 131 -10.86 10.52 3.05
C LEU A 131 -11.56 9.17 2.84
N ALA A 132 -10.98 8.11 3.40
CA ALA A 132 -11.67 6.85 3.63
C ALA A 132 -11.39 6.34 5.05
N THR A 133 -12.30 5.53 5.58
CA THR A 133 -12.07 4.79 6.83
C THR A 133 -12.09 3.29 6.55
N GLU A 134 -11.06 2.59 6.98
CA GLU A 134 -11.00 1.12 6.95
C GLU A 134 -11.34 0.54 8.32
N LEU A 135 -12.17 -0.49 8.34
CA LEU A 135 -12.49 -1.23 9.56
C LEU A 135 -11.71 -2.55 9.59
N VAL A 136 -10.51 -2.51 10.17
CA VAL A 136 -9.58 -3.65 10.19
C VAL A 136 -9.92 -4.58 11.36
N GLN A 137 -10.05 -5.89 11.10
CA GLN A 137 -10.27 -6.87 12.16
C GLN A 137 -9.00 -7.03 13.00
N THR A 138 -9.09 -6.79 14.30
CA THR A 138 -7.98 -6.80 15.25
C THR A 138 -8.32 -7.48 16.60
N PRO A 139 -8.91 -8.68 16.62
CA PRO A 139 -9.17 -9.41 17.86
C PRO A 139 -7.90 -9.60 18.69
N GLY A 140 -7.95 -9.23 19.97
CA GLY A 140 -6.77 -9.26 20.84
C GLY A 140 -5.73 -8.18 20.52
N GLY A 141 -6.08 -7.15 19.74
CA GLY A 141 -5.20 -6.05 19.39
C GLY A 141 -4.14 -6.40 18.33
N CYS A 142 -4.37 -7.43 17.51
CA CYS A 142 -3.47 -7.84 16.43
C CYS A 142 -4.27 -8.00 15.13
N VAL A 143 -3.73 -7.55 14.00
CA VAL A 143 -4.38 -7.71 12.69
C VAL A 143 -4.70 -9.17 12.43
N HIS A 144 -5.95 -9.44 12.08
CA HIS A 144 -6.44 -10.79 11.82
C HIS A 144 -6.82 -10.92 10.34
N TYR A 145 -6.07 -11.74 9.61
CA TYR A 145 -6.23 -11.91 8.16
C TYR A 145 -7.19 -13.02 7.75
N ASP A 146 -7.47 -13.96 8.65
CA ASP A 146 -8.38 -15.07 8.39
C ASP A 146 -9.84 -14.64 8.55
N GLY A 147 -10.72 -15.15 7.70
CA GLY A 147 -12.14 -14.86 7.78
C GLY A 147 -12.95 -15.48 6.65
N PRO A 148 -14.28 -15.39 6.71
CA PRO A 148 -15.15 -16.07 5.77
C PRO A 148 -15.44 -15.25 4.50
N ALA A 149 -14.95 -14.01 4.39
CA ALA A 149 -15.29 -13.14 3.28
C ALA A 149 -14.59 -13.60 1.99
N ARG A 150 -15.31 -13.50 0.87
CA ARG A 150 -14.82 -13.84 -0.48
C ARG A 150 -14.98 -12.63 -1.40
N ILE A 151 -13.97 -12.39 -2.23
CA ILE A 151 -14.04 -11.45 -3.36
C ILE A 151 -13.68 -12.18 -4.65
N ASP A 152 -14.25 -11.78 -5.78
CA ASP A 152 -13.88 -12.35 -7.07
C ASP A 152 -12.44 -11.96 -7.45
N GLY A 153 -11.72 -12.89 -8.08
CA GLY A 153 -10.31 -12.72 -8.45
C GLY A 153 -9.30 -13.12 -7.37
N VAL A 154 -9.73 -13.48 -6.16
CA VAL A 154 -8.85 -14.00 -5.10
C VAL A 154 -9.32 -15.38 -4.64
N PRO A 155 -8.49 -16.43 -4.75
CA PRO A 155 -8.83 -17.75 -4.23
C PRO A 155 -9.00 -17.77 -2.71
N GLY A 156 -9.93 -18.60 -2.22
CA GLY A 156 -10.16 -18.80 -0.78
C GLY A 156 -11.02 -17.71 -0.14
N THR A 157 -10.86 -17.56 1.18
CA THR A 157 -11.59 -16.58 2.01
C THR A 157 -10.64 -15.91 2.99
N HIS A 158 -10.94 -14.66 3.34
CA HIS A 158 -10.12 -13.84 4.24
C HIS A 158 -11.01 -12.95 5.13
N ALA A 159 -10.40 -12.26 6.10
CA ALA A 159 -11.10 -11.23 6.87
C ALA A 159 -11.61 -10.11 5.94
N PRO A 160 -12.85 -9.62 6.15
CA PRO A 160 -13.34 -8.47 5.41
C PRO A 160 -12.65 -7.19 5.88
N ILE A 161 -12.45 -6.26 4.96
CA ILE A 161 -12.07 -4.88 5.26
C ILE A 161 -13.14 -3.97 4.63
N PRO A 162 -14.18 -3.59 5.39
CA PRO A 162 -15.09 -2.54 4.97
C PRO A 162 -14.32 -1.23 4.78
N ILE A 163 -14.57 -0.56 3.66
CA ILE A 163 -13.99 0.74 3.32
C ILE A 163 -15.12 1.74 3.14
N GLU A 164 -15.15 2.75 3.98
CA GLU A 164 -16.15 3.81 3.97
C GLU A 164 -15.54 5.07 3.34
N PHE A 165 -16.03 5.47 2.17
CA PHE A 165 -15.60 6.70 1.50
C PHE A 165 -16.47 7.88 1.95
N ALA A 166 -15.82 8.99 2.28
CA ALA A 166 -16.48 10.25 2.66
C ALA A 166 -16.83 11.13 1.46
#